data_AF-A0A0F9CN92-F1
#
_entry.id   AF-A0A0F9CN92-F1
#
_cell.length_a   1.000
_cell.length_b   1.000
_cell.length_c   1.000
_cell.angle_alpha   90.00
_cell.angle_beta   90.00
_cell.angle_gamma   90.00
#
_symmetry.space_group_name_H-M   'P 1'
#
loop_
_entity.id
_entity.type
_entity.pdbx_description
1 polymer ?
#
loop_
_entity_poly.entity_id
_entity_poly.type
_entity_poly.pdbx_seq_one_letter_code
_entity_poly.pdbx_strand_id
1 'polypeptide(L)'
;MRITINVTKRDITTSGEVDCPITRALRRVLGVRKNSRLGDGLLVGDTVIYFMPEDSWDDVDLASMPQLAQAFVDDFDNDRPLAPFSFVANFNQASAKRVGLTLPTA
;
A
#
# COMPACT_ATOMS: atom_id res chain seq x y z
N MET A 1 1.04 -8.54 12.01
CA MET A 1 2.11 -9.13 11.17
C MET A 1 3.03 -8.01 10.70
N ARG A 2 4.35 -8.14 10.88
CA ARG A 2 5.31 -7.13 10.39
C ARG A 2 5.71 -7.48 8.97
N ILE A 3 5.56 -6.54 8.03
CA ILE A 3 5.94 -6.73 6.63
C ILE A 3 6.81 -5.56 6.20
N THR A 4 7.98 -5.86 5.63
CA THR A 4 8.86 -4.86 5.05
C THR A 4 8.40 -4.54 3.64
N ILE A 5 8.02 -3.28 3.40
CA ILE A 5 7.66 -2.77 2.08
C ILE A 5 8.89 -2.07 1.50
N ASN A 6 9.45 -2.63 0.44
CA ASN A 6 10.58 -2.05 -0.27
C ASN A 6 10.07 -1.30 -1.50
N VAL A 7 10.07 0.03 -1.48
CA VAL A 7 9.78 0.88 -2.64
C VAL A 7 11.06 1.04 -3.43
N THR A 8 11.07 0.53 -4.66
CA THR A 8 12.26 0.46 -5.51
C THR A 8 12.09 1.36 -6.73
N LYS A 9 13.17 1.56 -7.50
CA LYS A 9 13.12 2.36 -8.74
C LYS A 9 12.04 1.89 -9.73
N ARG A 10 11.66 0.60 -9.72
CA ARG A 10 10.61 0.08 -10.61
C ARG A 10 9.19 0.52 -10.21
N ASP A 11 9.00 0.87 -8.95
CA ASP A 11 7.70 1.27 -8.41
C ASP A 11 7.47 2.78 -8.61
N ILE A 12 8.55 3.55 -8.70
CA ILE A 12 8.58 5.01 -8.92
C ILE A 12 8.45 5.29 -10.42
N THR A 13 7.21 5.31 -10.91
CA THR A 13 6.89 5.73 -12.29
C THR A 13 5.78 6.78 -12.26
N THR A 14 5.67 7.57 -13.31
CA THR A 14 4.59 8.55 -13.48
C THR A 14 3.22 7.85 -13.46
N SER A 15 2.34 8.27 -12.56
CA SER A 15 0.97 7.76 -12.44
C SER A 15 0.11 8.63 -11.53
N GLY A 16 -1.20 8.40 -11.55
CA GLY A 16 -2.13 9.03 -10.62
C GLY A 16 -2.15 8.40 -9.23
N GLU A 17 -2.84 9.09 -8.32
CA GLU A 17 -2.94 8.85 -6.87
C GLU A 17 -3.24 7.39 -6.48
N VAL A 18 -4.17 6.73 -7.19
CA VAL A 18 -4.64 5.36 -6.90
C VAL A 18 -3.56 4.28 -7.14
N ASP A 19 -2.55 4.58 -7.96
CA ASP A 19 -1.44 3.67 -8.27
C ASP A 19 -0.09 4.30 -7.91
N CYS A 20 -0.03 4.98 -6.76
CA CYS A 20 1.21 5.57 -6.26
C CYS A 20 2.31 4.50 -6.05
N PRO A 21 3.59 4.91 -5.96
CA PRO A 21 4.71 3.96 -5.84
C PRO A 21 4.61 3.01 -4.64
N ILE A 22 4.01 3.46 -3.53
CA ILE A 22 3.83 2.63 -2.33
C ILE A 22 2.80 1.53 -2.60
N THR A 23 1.65 1.85 -3.21
CA THR A 23 0.62 0.87 -3.56
C THR A 23 1.17 -0.22 -4.48
N ARG A 24 2.02 0.14 -5.45
CA ARG A 24 2.71 -0.83 -6.31
C ARG A 24 3.65 -1.73 -5.53
N ALA A 25 4.52 -1.13 -4.72
CA ALA A 25 5.47 -1.88 -3.90
C ALA A 25 4.74 -2.84 -2.95
N LEU A 26 3.63 -2.40 -2.37
CA LEU A 26 2.76 -3.16 -1.49
C LEU A 26 2.16 -4.38 -2.20
N ARG A 27 1.43 -4.16 -3.30
CA ARG A 27 0.82 -5.24 -4.10
C ARG A 27 1.86 -6.29 -4.45
N ARG A 28 3.04 -5.84 -4.85
CA ARG A 28 4.16 -6.68 -5.22
C ARG A 28 4.76 -7.49 -4.07
N VAL A 29 4.96 -6.89 -2.91
CA VAL A 29 5.44 -7.60 -1.71
C VAL A 29 4.42 -8.64 -1.25
N LEU A 30 3.13 -8.36 -1.41
CA LEU A 30 2.03 -9.25 -1.04
C LEU A 30 1.65 -10.26 -2.13
N GLY A 31 2.27 -10.20 -3.31
CA GLY A 31 1.92 -11.07 -4.44
C GLY A 31 0.52 -10.82 -5.04
N VAL A 32 -0.05 -9.64 -4.80
CA VAL A 32 -1.37 -9.24 -5.29
C VAL A 32 -1.25 -8.64 -6.69
N ARG A 33 -2.07 -9.12 -7.63
CA ARG A 33 -2.11 -8.59 -9.01
C ARG A 33 -3.00 -7.35 -9.06
N LYS A 34 -2.55 -6.29 -9.75
CA LYS A 34 -3.29 -5.01 -9.89
C LYS A 34 -4.74 -5.24 -10.32
N ASN A 35 -4.97 -5.90 -11.46
CA ASN A 35 -6.29 -6.13 -12.05
C ASN A 35 -7.05 -7.31 -11.42
N SER A 36 -6.95 -7.46 -10.11
CA SER A 36 -7.77 -8.41 -9.34
C SER A 36 -8.60 -7.61 -8.36
N ARG A 37 -9.76 -8.12 -7.95
CA ARG A 37 -10.59 -7.48 -6.93
C ARG A 37 -9.80 -7.03 -5.70
N LEU A 38 -8.85 -7.85 -5.25
CA LEU A 38 -7.98 -7.51 -4.13
C LEU A 38 -6.96 -6.42 -4.47
N GLY A 39 -6.40 -6.45 -5.68
CA GLY A 39 -5.43 -5.46 -6.14
C GLY A 39 -6.04 -4.09 -6.33
N ASP A 40 -7.19 -4.02 -7.00
CA ASP A 40 -7.89 -2.77 -7.30
C ASP A 40 -8.37 -2.09 -6.01
N GLY A 41 -8.85 -2.87 -5.03
CA GLY A 41 -9.27 -2.34 -3.73
C GLY A 41 -8.13 -2.07 -2.74
N LEU A 42 -6.92 -2.58 -2.96
CA LEU A 42 -5.78 -2.35 -2.06
C LEU A 42 -5.13 -1.00 -2.36
N LEU A 43 -5.23 -0.08 -1.41
CA LEU A 43 -4.87 1.32 -1.57
C LEU A 43 -4.02 1.83 -0.40
N VAL A 44 -3.40 2.98 -0.64
CA VAL A 44 -2.60 3.71 0.35
C VAL A 44 -3.16 5.12 0.40
N GLY A 45 -3.51 5.57 1.60
CA GLY A 45 -3.79 6.97 1.90
C GLY A 45 -2.66 7.56 2.74
N ASP A 46 -2.83 8.82 3.14
CA ASP A 46 -1.80 9.59 3.85
C ASP A 46 -1.28 8.90 5.11
N THR A 47 -2.17 8.25 5.86
CA THR A 47 -1.83 7.68 7.18
C THR A 47 -2.08 6.17 7.28
N VAL A 48 -2.68 5.55 6.27
CA VAL A 48 -3.18 4.18 6.36
C VAL A 48 -3.07 3.42 5.03
N ILE A 49 -2.76 2.14 5.15
CA ILE A 49 -2.95 1.13 4.10
C ILE A 49 -4.31 0.52 4.34
N TYR A 50 -5.19 0.60 3.35
CA TYR A 50 -6.57 0.17 3.48
C TYR A 50 -7.02 -0.67 2.30
N PHE A 51 -8.14 -1.37 2.48
CA PHE A 51 -8.87 -2.02 1.42
C PHE A 51 -10.23 -1.35 1.24
N MET A 52 -10.52 -0.84 0.04
CA MET A 52 -11.80 -0.27 -0.34
C MET A 52 -12.53 -1.20 -1.31
N PRO A 53 -13.65 -1.82 -0.89
CA PRO A 53 -14.47 -2.63 -1.79
C PRO A 53 -15.11 -1.74 -2.88
N GLU A 54 -15.19 -2.25 -4.10
CA GLU A 54 -15.75 -1.51 -5.26
C GLU A 54 -17.18 -0.98 -5.03
N ASP A 55 -18.00 -1.71 -4.27
CA ASP A 55 -19.40 -1.37 -3.99
C ASP A 55 -19.63 -0.84 -2.56
N SER A 56 -18.59 -0.34 -1.87
CA SER A 56 -18.70 0.11 -0.48
C SER A 56 -18.02 1.44 -0.25
N TRP A 57 -18.64 2.24 0.61
CA TRP A 57 -18.06 3.47 1.15
C TRP A 57 -17.21 3.21 2.41
N ASP A 58 -17.30 2.00 2.97
CA ASP A 58 -16.57 1.62 4.17
C ASP A 58 -15.25 0.96 3.79
N ASP A 59 -14.14 1.63 4.12
CA ASP A 59 -12.81 1.08 3.99
C ASP A 59 -12.44 0.18 5.17
N VAL A 60 -11.45 -0.68 4.93
CA VAL A 60 -10.91 -1.59 5.92
C VAL A 60 -9.44 -1.26 6.16
N ASP A 61 -9.15 -0.66 7.30
CA ASP A 61 -7.78 -0.44 7.77
C ASP A 61 -7.00 -1.76 7.89
N LEU A 62 -5.90 -1.83 7.15
CA LEU A 62 -4.99 -2.98 7.15
C LEU A 62 -3.73 -2.69 7.96
N ALA A 63 -3.15 -1.49 7.86
CA ALA A 63 -1.95 -1.09 8.58
C ALA A 63 -1.80 0.43 8.63
N SER A 64 -1.25 0.97 9.71
CA SER A 64 -0.86 2.40 9.74
C SER A 64 0.44 2.63 8.94
N MET A 65 0.52 3.79 8.30
CA MET A 65 1.71 4.28 7.59
C MET A 65 2.68 4.93 8.58
N PRO A 66 3.96 4.53 8.62
CA PRO A 66 4.96 5.25 9.40
C PRO A 66 5.26 6.61 8.77
N GLN A 67 5.65 7.61 9.57
CA GLN A 67 5.92 8.99 9.12
C GLN A 67 6.81 9.08 7.86
N LEU A 68 7.83 8.22 7.76
CA LEU A 68 8.70 8.17 6.58
C LEU A 68 7.93 7.86 5.28
N ALA A 69 6.95 6.96 5.36
CA ALA A 69 6.11 6.61 4.21
C ALA A 69 5.05 7.69 3.92
N GLN A 70 4.57 8.41 4.94
CA GLN A 70 3.68 9.56 4.77
C GLN A 70 4.41 10.71 4.05
N ALA A 71 5.64 11.02 4.46
CA ALA A 71 6.47 12.03 3.81
C ALA A 71 6.77 11.69 2.34
N PHE A 72 6.95 10.39 2.03
CA PHE A 72 7.08 9.95 0.65
C PHE A 72 5.82 10.18 -0.18
N VAL A 73 4.63 9.98 0.40
CA VAL A 73 3.35 10.29 -0.27
C VAL A 73 3.22 11.79 -0.50
N ASP A 74 3.53 12.62 0.51
CA ASP A 74 3.56 14.08 0.35
C ASP A 74 4.52 14.52 -0.77
N ASP A 75 5.73 13.96 -0.83
CA ASP A 75 6.67 14.26 -1.90
C ASP A 75 6.15 13.80 -3.28
N PHE A 76 5.43 12.68 -3.34
CA PHE A 76 4.81 12.20 -4.58
C PHE A 76 3.68 13.12 -5.04
N ASP A 77 2.77 13.52 -4.15
CA ASP A 77 1.61 14.35 -4.46
C ASP A 77 2.02 15.79 -4.83
N ASN A 78 3.18 16.25 -4.35
CA ASN A 78 3.75 17.56 -4.68
C ASN A 78 4.74 17.51 -5.86
N ASP A 79 4.78 16.42 -6.65
CA ASP A 79 5.69 16.22 -7.79
C ASP A 79 7.19 16.44 -7.46
N ARG A 80 7.59 16.14 -6.21
CA ARG A 80 8.99 16.26 -5.78
C ARG A 80 9.80 15.03 -6.18
N PRO A 81 11.14 15.16 -6.29
CA PRO A 81 12.00 14.03 -6.61
C PRO A 81 11.90 12.90 -5.58
N LEU A 82 11.60 11.69 -6.04
CA LEU A 82 11.47 10.50 -5.19
C LEU A 82 12.72 9.62 -5.24
N ALA A 83 13.08 9.04 -4.10
CA ALA A 83 14.15 8.05 -3.99
C ALA A 83 13.62 6.71 -3.46
N PRO A 84 14.22 5.57 -3.87
CA PRO A 84 13.92 4.28 -3.27
C PRO A 84 14.09 4.31 -1.75
N PHE A 85 13.16 3.70 -1.03
CA PHE A 85 13.22 3.58 0.42
C PHE A 85 12.50 2.32 0.87
N SER A 86 12.56 2.02 2.16
CA SER A 86 11.88 0.87 2.73
C SER A 86 11.33 1.21 4.10
N PHE A 87 10.18 0.63 4.42
CA PHE A 87 9.54 0.81 5.72
C PHE A 87 8.90 -0.49 6.18
N VAL A 88 8.64 -0.59 7.48
CA VAL A 88 7.92 -1.73 8.06
C VAL A 88 6.49 -1.32 8.34
N ALA A 89 5.54 -2.05 7.75
CA ALA A 89 4.12 -1.92 8.03
C ALA A 89 3.67 -3.01 9.00
N ASN A 90 2.89 -2.62 10.01
CA ASN A 90 2.30 -3.53 10.99
C ASN A 90 0.87 -3.87 10.57
N PHE A 91 0.69 -4.96 9.84
CA PHE A 91 -0.61 -5.40 9.38
C PHE A 91 -1.46 -6.00 10.50
N ASN A 92 -2.71 -5.54 10.58
CA ASN A 92 -3.77 -6.18 11.35
C ASN A 92 -4.17 -7.50 10.65
N GLN A 93 -3.85 -8.63 11.28
CA GLN A 93 -4.12 -9.96 10.72
C GLN A 93 -5.62 -10.24 10.60
N ALA A 94 -6.43 -9.75 11.53
CA ALA A 94 -7.88 -9.94 11.49
C ALA A 94 -8.51 -9.16 10.33
N SER A 95 -8.11 -7.88 10.15
CA SER A 95 -8.55 -7.07 9.01
C SER A 95 -8.12 -7.68 7.68
N ALA A 96 -6.86 -8.11 7.57
CA ALA A 96 -6.35 -8.77 6.36
C ALA A 96 -7.14 -10.04 6.02
N LYS A 97 -7.39 -10.90 7.03
CA LYS A 97 -8.21 -12.10 6.86
C LYS A 97 -9.64 -11.76 6.42
N ARG A 98 -10.25 -10.70 6.99
CA ARG A 98 -11.61 -10.24 6.65
C ARG A 98 -11.75 -9.88 5.17
N VAL A 99 -10.71 -9.32 4.56
CA VAL A 99 -10.72 -8.92 3.14
C VAL A 99 -10.14 -9.98 2.20
N GLY A 100 -9.79 -11.17 2.71
CA GLY A 100 -9.18 -12.22 1.91
C GLY A 100 -7.72 -11.97 1.53
N LEU A 101 -7.05 -11.01 2.19
CA LEU A 101 -5.63 -10.76 2.00
C LEU A 101 -4.80 -11.83 2.73
N THR A 102 -4.03 -12.61 1.97
CA THR A 102 -3.05 -13.53 2.53
C THR A 102 -1.77 -12.76 2.83
N LEU A 103 -1.42 -12.68 4.12
CA LEU A 103 -0.15 -12.10 4.55
C LEU A 103 0.95 -13.18 4.46
N PRO A 104 2.18 -12.84 4.03
CA PRO A 104 3.31 -13.75 4.07
C PRO A 104 3.47 -14.33 5.47
N THR A 105 3.67 -15.64 5.56
CA THR A 105 4.13 -16.28 6.79
C THR A 105 5.64 -16.11 6.88
N ALA A 106 6.14 -15.81 8.08
CA ALA A 106 7.58 -15.68 8.34
C ALA A 106 8.28 -17.05 8.25
#